data_AF-A0A367QU73-F1
#
_entry.id   AF-A0A367QU73-F1
#
_cell.length_a   1.000
_cell.length_b   1.000
_cell.length_c   1.000
_cell.angle_alpha   90.00
_cell.angle_beta   90.00
_cell.angle_gamma   90.00
#
_symmetry.space_group_name_H-M   'P 1'
#
loop_
_entity.id
_entity.type
_entity.pdbx_description
1 polymer ?
#
loop_
_entity_poly.entity_id
_entity_poly.type
_entity_poly.pdbx_seq_one_letter_code
_entity_poly.pdbx_strand_id
1 'polypeptide(L)' 'MDDVQELIAIKEELERIGDRLRKIFPPNHPQFDSVFEDLGAAGYYIREAGDRLESTLKTVQGDEETEIE' A
#
# COMPACT_ATOMS: atom_id res chain seq x y z
N MET A 1 3.99 4.75 -14.71
CA MET A 1 2.65 4.11 -14.70
C MET A 1 2.74 2.66 -14.26
N ASP A 2 3.80 1.93 -14.63
CA ASP A 2 4.03 0.53 -14.22
C ASP A 2 4.22 0.37 -12.70
N ASP A 3 5.06 1.22 -12.09
CA ASP A 3 5.35 1.16 -10.64
C ASP A 3 4.11 1.40 -9.76
N VAL A 4 3.19 2.26 -10.21
CA VAL A 4 1.93 2.52 -9.48
C VAL A 4 1.02 1.29 -9.53
N GLN A 5 0.96 0.60 -10.67
CA GLN A 5 0.20 -0.65 -10.79
C GLN A 5 0.84 -1.76 -9.94
N GLU A 6 2.17 -1.82 -9.89
CA GLU A 6 2.90 -2.78 -9.05
C GLU A 6 2.63 -2.53 -7.56
N LEU A 7 2.60 -1.27 -7.11
CA LEU A 7 2.23 -0.91 -5.74
C LEU A 7 0.79 -1.30 -5.40
N ILE A 8 -0.15 -1.11 -6.32
CA ILE A 8 -1.54 -1.56 -6.16
C ILE A 8 -1.59 -3.09 -6.05
N ALA A 9 -0.86 -3.81 -6.90
CA ALA A 9 -0.79 -5.27 -6.85
C ALA A 9 -0.20 -5.78 -5.52
N ILE A 10 0.86 -5.14 -5.02
CA ILE A 10 1.46 -5.45 -3.71
C ILE A 10 0.44 -5.26 -2.58
N LYS A 11 -0.34 -4.17 -2.62
CA LYS A 11 -1.39 -3.92 -1.61
C LYS A 11 -2.45 -5.01 -1.63
N GLU A 12 -2.95 -5.40 -2.80
CA GLU A 12 -3.92 -6.48 -2.93
C GLU A 12 -3.37 -7.83 -2.43
N GLU A 13 -2.08 -8.09 -2.68
CA GLU A 13 -1.43 -9.29 -2.18
C GLU A 13 -1.29 -9.29 -0.66
N LEU A 14 -0.96 -8.15 -0.05
CA LEU A 14 -0.93 -7.99 1.41
C LEU A 14 -2.30 -8.21 2.04
N GLU A 15 -3.38 -7.71 1.43
CA GLU A 15 -4.75 -7.97 1.89
C GLU A 15 -5.07 -9.47 1.85
N ARG A 16 -4.70 -10.17 0.76
CA ARG A 16 -4.85 -11.64 0.65
C ARG A 16 -4.02 -12.39 1.70
N ILE A 17 -2.80 -11.94 2.00
CA ILE A 17 -1.96 -12.52 3.05
C ILE A 17 -2.62 -12.32 4.41
N GLY A 18 -3.16 -11.13 4.70
CA GLY A 18 -3.92 -10.85 5.91
C GLY A 18 -5.10 -11.80 6.09
N ASP A 19 -5.89 -12.03 5.04
CA ASP A 19 -7.02 -12.97 5.10
C ASP A 19 -6.58 -14.43 5.32
N ARG A 20 -5.46 -14.85 4.74
CA ARG A 20 -4.88 -16.18 5.01
C ARG A 20 -4.42 -16.28 6.45
N LEU A 21 -3.84 -15.24 7.00
CA LEU A 21 -3.38 -15.22 8.38
C LEU A 21 -4.55 -15.19 9.36
N ARG A 22 -5.70 -14.60 9.04
CA ARG A 22 -6.89 -14.67 9.91
C ARG A 22 -7.40 -16.11 10.07
N LYS A 23 -7.12 -16.96 9.08
CA LYS A 23 -7.45 -18.39 9.13
C LYS A 23 -6.46 -19.20 9.96
N ILE A 24 -5.17 -18.82 9.93
CA ILE A 24 -4.10 -19.50 10.67
C ILE A 24 -4.06 -19.04 12.13
N PHE A 25 -4.13 -17.72 12.31
CA PHE A 25 -4.22 -17.01 13.56
C PHE A 25 -5.64 -16.43 13.67
N PRO A 26 -6.60 -17.17 14.23
CA PRO A 26 -7.90 -16.60 14.57
C PRO A 26 -7.76 -15.52 15.66
N PRO A 27 -8.78 -14.66 15.87
CA PRO A 27 -8.72 -13.55 16.83
C PRO A 27 -8.43 -13.97 18.29
N ASN A 28 -8.66 -15.23 18.64
CA ASN A 28 -8.36 -15.78 19.96
C ASN A 28 -6.95 -16.41 20.05
N HIS A 29 -6.16 -16.34 18.98
CA HIS A 29 -4.81 -16.89 18.97
C HIS A 29 -3.87 -15.97 19.77
N PRO A 30 -2.97 -16.51 20.63
CA PRO A 30 -2.08 -15.70 21.48
C PRO A 30 -1.16 -14.73 20.74
N GLN A 31 -0.90 -14.99 19.45
CA GLN A 31 -0.04 -14.18 18.59
C GLN A 31 -0.83 -13.36 17.56
N PHE A 32 -2.17 -13.35 17.62
CA PHE A 32 -3.00 -12.66 16.64
C PHE A 32 -2.61 -11.18 16.52
N ASP A 33 -2.60 -10.47 17.64
CA ASP A 33 -2.37 -9.03 17.66
C ASP A 33 -1.01 -8.66 17.06
N SER A 34 0.06 -9.35 17.47
CA SER A 34 1.42 -9.09 16.95
C SER A 34 1.53 -9.30 15.44
N VAL A 35 0.98 -10.39 14.91
CA VAL A 35 1.05 -10.69 13.47
C VAL A 35 0.25 -9.67 12.65
N PHE A 36 -0.94 -9.29 13.14
CA PHE A 36 -1.79 -8.33 12.43
C PHE A 36 -1.32 -6.89 12.56
N GLU A 37 -0.66 -6.53 13.66
CA GLU A 37 -0.04 -5.21 13.86
C GLU A 37 1.08 -4.98 12.83
N ASP A 38 2.00 -5.92 12.69
CA ASP A 38 3.12 -5.82 11.75
C ASP A 38 2.64 -5.70 10.30
N LEU A 39 1.63 -6.49 9.91
CA LEU A 39 1.06 -6.46 8.57
C LEU A 39 0.24 -5.21 8.30
N GLY A 40 -0.52 -4.76 9.31
CA GLY A 40 -1.25 -3.49 9.24
C GLY A 40 -0.30 -2.32 9.02
N ALA A 41 0.82 -2.29 9.75
CA ALA A 41 1.87 -1.28 9.60
C ALA A 41 2.49 -1.30 8.19
N ALA A 42 2.86 -2.49 7.68
CA ALA A 42 3.41 -2.63 6.33
C ALA A 42 2.43 -2.11 5.25
N GLY A 43 1.16 -2.51 5.34
CA GLY A 43 0.13 -2.07 4.41
C GLY A 43 -0.11 -0.55 4.45
N TYR A 44 -0.08 0.05 5.64
CA TYR A 44 -0.19 1.50 5.80
C TYR A 44 0.94 2.24 5.08
N TYR A 45 2.20 1.83 5.30
CA TYR A 45 3.36 2.51 4.69
C TYR A 45 3.40 2.39 3.17
N ILE A 46 2.99 1.24 2.63
CA ILE A 46 2.94 1.03 1.17
C ILE A 46 1.89 1.93 0.53
N ARG A 47 0.69 2.03 1.11
CA ARG A 47 -0.34 2.94 0.63
C ARG A 47 0.13 4.39 0.66
N GLU A 48 0.68 4.83 1.80
CA GLU A 48 1.21 6.18 1.98
C GLU A 48 2.31 6.51 0.95
N ALA A 49 3.19 5.55 0.64
CA ALA A 49 4.19 5.71 -0.40
C ALA A 49 3.57 5.88 -1.80
N GLY A 50 2.54 5.08 -2.12
CA GLY A 50 1.77 5.19 -3.36
C GLY A 50 1.11 6.55 -3.53
N ASP A 51 0.42 7.04 -2.50
CA ASP A 51 -0.28 8.34 -2.51
C ASP A 51 0.72 9.50 -2.74
N ARG A 52 1.90 9.43 -2.09
CA ARG A 52 2.97 10.44 -2.27
C ARG A 52 3.56 10.41 -3.67
N LEU A 53 3.75 9.23 -4.25
CA LEU A 53 4.24 9.08 -5.62
C LEU A 53 3.22 9.61 -6.62
N GLU A 54 1.93 9.30 -6.44
CA GLU A 54 0.86 9.84 -7.28
C GLU A 54 0.82 11.38 -7.21
N SER A 55 0.90 11.95 -6.00
CA SER A 55 0.97 13.42 -5.84
C SER A 55 2.18 14.01 -6.55
N THR A 56 3.35 13.37 -6.43
CA THR A 56 4.59 13.83 -7.09
C THR A 56 4.45 13.79 -8.61
N LEU A 57 3.91 12.70 -9.17
CA LEU A 57 3.66 12.56 -10.60
C LEU A 57 2.72 13.65 -11.12
N LYS A 58 1.64 13.94 -10.39
CA LYS A 58 0.70 15.02 -10.75
C LYS A 58 1.35 16.39 -10.73
N THR A 59 2.21 16.68 -9.76
CA THR A 59 2.96 17.93 -9.71
C THR A 59 3.89 18.06 -10.91
N VAL A 60 4.68 17.02 -11.21
CA VAL A 60 5.61 17.03 -12.34
C VAL A 60 4.87 17.17 -13.68
N GLN A 61 3.73 16.48 -13.86
CA GLN A 61 2.93 16.58 -15.08
C GLN A 61 2.18 17.91 -15.21
N GLY A 62 1.78 18.53 -14.09
CA GLY A 62 1.15 19.85 -14.08
C GLY A 62 2.12 21.00 -14.40
N ASP A 63 3.38 20.87 -14.03
CA ASP A 63 4.43 21.85 -14.36
C ASP A 63 4.81 21.79 -15.86
N GLU A 64 4.74 20.62 -16.53
CA GLU A 64 4.99 20.52 -17.99
C GLU A 64 3.93 21.23 -18.85
N GLU A 65 2.69 21.39 -18.37
CA GLU A 65 1.63 22.14 -19.09
C GLU A 65 1.76 23.66 -18.94
N THR A 66 2.58 24.16 -18.00
CA THR A 66 2.74 25.61 -17.74
C THR A 66 3.96 26.25 -18.40
N GLU A 67 4.85 25.48 -19.05
CA GLU A 67 6.02 26.01 -19.79
C GLU A 67 5.72 26.36 -21.27
N ILE A 68 4.46 26.29 -21.71
CA ILE A 68 4.03 26.70 -23.06
C ILE A 68 3.40 28.10 -23.01
N GLU A 69 4.21 29.15 -22.86
CA GLU A 69 3.84 30.55 -23.18
C GLU A 69 4.87 31.20 -24.12
#